data_AF-A0AAW2HK63-F1
#
_entry.id   AF-A0AAW2HK63-F1
#
_cell.length_a   1.000
_cell.length_b   1.000
_cell.length_c   1.000
_cell.angle_alpha   90.00
_cell.angle_beta   90.00
_cell.angle_gamma   90.00
#
_symmetry.space_group_name_H-M   'P 1'
#
loop_
_entity.id
_entity.type
_entity.pdbx_description
1 polymer ?
#
loop_
_entity_poly.entity_id
_entity_poly.type
_entity_poly.pdbx_seq_one_letter_code
_entity_poly.pdbx_strand_id
1 'polypeptide(L)'
;MPYLGLLLDSRWSFEDHLERQTAKMSAATLALAGTMRNLAGPSYRCRRLYATALESIALYGSPVWAGATAKNRKIQRKIAAAQKIIAIGTICGYRIIGADAVMLMACRPPIPAAAAARSSVYRETKERPTGEENVIRESRKAM
;
A
#
# COMPACT_ATOMS: atom_id res chain seq x y z
N MET A 1 -5.62 -2.85 19.88
CA MET A 1 -4.59 -1.93 20.44
C MET A 1 -3.63 -1.49 19.34
N PRO A 2 -3.13 -0.23 19.35
CA PRO A 2 -2.12 0.22 18.41
C PRO A 2 -0.74 -0.36 18.76
N TYR A 3 -0.04 -0.90 17.76
CA TYR A 3 1.33 -1.41 17.90
C TYR A 3 2.10 -1.13 16.61
N LEU A 4 3.25 -0.44 16.72
CA LEU A 4 4.09 -0.08 15.57
C LEU A 4 3.32 0.61 14.42
N GLY A 5 2.25 1.36 14.74
CA GLY A 5 1.38 2.00 13.74
C GLY A 5 0.29 1.09 13.13
N LEU A 6 0.22 -0.19 13.52
CA LEU A 6 -0.84 -1.13 13.16
C LEU A 6 -1.91 -1.17 14.24
N LEU A 7 -3.18 -1.34 13.86
CA LEU A 7 -4.25 -1.62 14.80
C LEU A 7 -4.44 -3.13 14.86
N LEU A 8 -3.98 -3.73 15.96
CA LEU A 8 -4.17 -5.14 16.22
C LEU A 8 -5.55 -5.36 16.82
N ASP A 9 -6.35 -6.18 16.14
CA ASP A 9 -7.55 -6.81 16.69
C ASP A 9 -7.15 -8.11 17.40
N SER A 10 -7.90 -8.48 18.44
CA SER A 10 -7.81 -9.76 19.16
C SER A 10 -7.76 -10.97 18.23
N ARG A 11 -8.46 -10.89 17.08
CA ARG A 11 -8.55 -11.96 16.07
C ARG A 11 -7.47 -11.88 14.99
N TRP A 12 -6.54 -10.93 15.05
CA TRP A 12 -5.51 -10.72 14.02
C TRP A 12 -6.08 -10.57 12.60
N SER A 13 -7.30 -10.01 12.51
CA SER A 13 -8.06 -9.84 11.27
C SER A 13 -7.63 -8.61 10.46
N PHE A 14 -7.14 -7.57 11.14
CA PHE A 14 -6.73 -6.28 10.59
C PHE A 14 -7.83 -5.52 9.80
N GLU A 15 -9.11 -5.87 10.01
CA GLU A 15 -10.22 -5.23 9.27
C GLU A 15 -10.31 -3.75 9.60
N ASP A 16 -10.38 -3.42 10.89
CA ASP A 16 -10.47 -2.04 11.40
C ASP A 16 -9.25 -1.20 11.00
N HIS A 17 -8.08 -1.84 10.97
CA HIS A 17 -6.85 -1.18 10.54
C HIS A 17 -6.97 -0.72 9.08
N LEU A 18 -7.33 -1.63 8.18
CA LEU A 18 -7.42 -1.34 6.75
C LEU A 18 -8.60 -0.44 6.41
N GLU A 19 -9.70 -0.55 7.15
CA GLU A 19 -10.82 0.39 7.05
C GLU A 19 -10.37 1.82 7.39
N ARG A 20 -9.63 1.99 8.48
CA ARG A 20 -9.06 3.29 8.84
C ARG A 20 -8.04 3.78 7.80
N GLN A 21 -7.17 2.92 7.28
CA GLN A 21 -6.18 3.33 6.26
C GLN A 21 -6.85 3.73 4.95
N THR A 22 -7.84 2.97 4.47
CA THR A 22 -8.56 3.27 3.23
C THR A 22 -9.38 4.56 3.34
N ALA A 23 -9.98 4.82 4.50
CA ALA A 23 -10.62 6.10 4.80
C ALA A 23 -9.61 7.26 4.80
N LYS A 24 -8.46 7.08 5.47
CA LYS A 24 -7.39 8.08 5.52
C LYS A 24 -6.84 8.42 4.13
N MET A 25 -6.61 7.41 3.29
CA MET A 25 -6.17 7.57 1.90
C MET A 25 -7.19 8.34 1.07
N SER A 26 -8.47 7.98 1.19
CA SER A 26 -9.55 8.64 0.46
C SER A 26 -9.68 10.11 0.87
N ALA A 27 -9.66 10.38 2.19
CA ALA A 27 -9.71 11.73 2.73
C ALA A 27 -8.51 12.58 2.28
N ALA A 28 -7.29 12.03 2.33
CA ALA A 28 -6.09 12.72 1.85
C ALA A 28 -6.16 13.00 0.33
N THR A 29 -6.69 12.06 -0.45
CA THR A 29 -6.87 12.28 -1.90
C THR A 29 -7.86 13.41 -2.18
N LEU A 30 -8.98 13.44 -1.44
CA LEU A 30 -9.98 14.51 -1.56
C LEU A 30 -9.44 15.87 -1.13
N ALA A 31 -8.67 15.93 -0.05
CA ALA A 31 -8.00 17.16 0.39
C ALA A 31 -7.02 17.67 -0.67
N LEU A 32 -6.33 16.76 -1.37
CA LEU A 32 -5.43 17.11 -2.47
C LEU A 32 -6.15 17.38 -3.80
N ALA A 33 -7.44 17.09 -3.93
CA ALA A 33 -8.17 17.22 -5.19
C ALA A 33 -8.22 18.68 -5.69
N GLY A 34 -8.24 19.66 -4.77
CA GLY A 34 -8.16 21.08 -5.11
C GLY A 34 -6.82 21.47 -5.74
N THR A 35 -5.72 20.88 -5.26
CA THR A 35 -4.39 21.05 -5.87
C THR A 35 -4.28 20.23 -7.15
N MET A 36 -4.84 19.02 -7.18
CA MET A 36 -4.80 18.09 -8.31
C MET A 36 -5.99 18.25 -9.27
N ARG A 37 -6.31 19.51 -9.64
CA ARG A 37 -7.37 19.77 -10.64
C ARG A 37 -7.12 18.98 -11.93
N ASN A 38 -8.19 18.48 -12.53
CA ASN A 38 -8.09 17.70 -13.77
C ASN A 38 -7.48 18.52 -14.93
N LEU A 39 -7.83 19.82 -15.01
CA LEU A 39 -7.24 20.76 -15.96
C LEU A 39 -6.26 21.70 -15.25
N ALA A 40 -5.13 21.97 -15.90
CA ALA A 40 -4.09 22.89 -15.42
C ALA A 40 -3.52 22.56 -14.01
N GLY A 41 -3.55 21.29 -13.61
CA GLY A 41 -2.99 20.84 -12.33
C GLY A 41 -1.49 20.47 -12.41
N PRO A 42 -0.93 19.95 -11.30
CA PRO A 42 0.46 19.53 -11.19
C PRO A 42 0.87 18.51 -12.25
N SER A 43 2.16 18.48 -12.57
CA SER A 43 2.74 17.51 -13.50
C SER A 43 2.41 16.07 -13.10
N TYR A 44 2.41 15.16 -14.08
CA TYR A 44 2.23 13.73 -13.86
C TYR A 44 3.20 13.17 -12.81
N ARG A 45 4.45 13.67 -12.76
CA ARG A 45 5.46 13.25 -11.77
C ARG A 45 5.01 13.57 -10.33
N CYS A 46 4.49 14.77 -10.10
CA CYS A 46 3.96 15.18 -8.80
C CYS A 46 2.77 14.31 -8.38
N ARG A 47 1.81 14.09 -9.28
CA ARG A 47 0.64 13.23 -9.02
C ARG A 47 1.04 11.79 -8.70
N ARG A 48 2.01 11.25 -9.45
CA ARG A 48 2.57 9.92 -9.23
C ARG A 48 3.26 9.81 -7.87
N LEU A 49 3.95 10.87 -7.42
CA LEU A 49 4.55 10.93 -6.09
C LEU A 49 3.47 10.85 -5.01
N TYR A 50 2.41 11.66 -5.11
CA TYR A 50 1.29 11.62 -4.16
C TYR A 50 0.62 10.24 -4.12
N ALA A 51 0.33 9.65 -5.27
CA ALA A 51 -0.25 8.31 -5.34
C ALA A 51 0.64 7.27 -4.63
N THR A 52 1.95 7.31 -4.89
CA THR A 52 2.91 6.40 -4.24
C THR A 52 2.98 6.60 -2.74
N ALA A 53 2.92 7.85 -2.25
CA ALA A 53 2.89 8.16 -0.83
C ALA A 53 1.63 7.61 -0.16
N LEU A 54 0.46 7.80 -0.79
CA LEU A 54 -0.82 7.30 -0.28
C LEU A 54 -0.88 5.76 -0.29
N GLU A 55 -0.40 5.12 -1.35
CA GLU A 55 -0.31 3.66 -1.42
C GLU A 55 0.67 3.10 -0.38
N SER A 56 1.74 3.82 -0.05
CA SER A 56 2.69 3.42 0.99
C SER A 56 2.06 3.39 2.38
N ILE A 57 1.07 4.26 2.65
CA ILE A 57 0.29 4.22 3.90
C ILE A 57 -0.47 2.90 4.02
N ALA A 58 -1.14 2.45 2.96
CA ALA A 58 -1.84 1.16 2.98
C ALA A 58 -0.87 -0.03 3.03
N LEU A 59 0.24 0.04 2.30
CA LEU A 59 1.20 -1.06 2.20
C LEU A 59 2.11 -1.19 3.43
N TYR A 60 2.02 -0.26 4.38
CA TYR A 60 2.72 -0.33 5.64
C TYR A 60 2.29 -1.57 6.43
N GLY A 61 3.25 -2.32 6.94
CA GLY A 61 2.99 -3.59 7.64
C GLY A 61 2.39 -4.70 6.78
N SER A 62 2.44 -4.58 5.44
CA SER A 62 1.91 -5.60 4.50
C SER A 62 2.35 -7.04 4.79
N PRO A 63 3.60 -7.33 5.22
CA PRO A 63 3.98 -8.70 5.55
C PRO A 63 3.13 -9.32 6.67
N VAL A 64 2.59 -8.51 7.57
CA VAL A 64 1.80 -8.94 8.72
C VAL A 64 0.33 -9.13 8.34
N TRP A 65 -0.27 -8.15 7.65
CA TRP A 65 -1.72 -8.17 7.38
C TRP A 65 -2.11 -8.84 6.06
N ALA A 66 -1.21 -8.93 5.06
CA ALA A 66 -1.56 -9.42 3.71
C ALA A 66 -2.12 -10.85 3.71
N GLY A 67 -1.55 -11.73 4.53
CA GLY A 67 -2.04 -13.11 4.66
C GLY A 67 -3.42 -13.19 5.31
N ALA A 68 -3.64 -12.40 6.37
CA ALA A 68 -4.90 -12.40 7.12
C ALA A 68 -6.08 -11.87 6.28
N THR A 69 -5.84 -10.89 5.41
CA THR A 69 -6.92 -10.21 4.67
C THR A 69 -7.11 -10.74 3.24
N ALA A 70 -6.26 -11.65 2.77
CA ALA A 70 -6.31 -12.21 1.41
C ALA A 70 -7.68 -12.81 1.05
N LYS A 71 -8.34 -13.47 2.00
CA LYS A 71 -9.65 -14.12 1.79
C LYS A 71 -10.85 -13.19 2.04
N ASN A 72 -10.65 -12.03 2.66
CA ASN A 72 -11.75 -11.13 3.04
C ASN A 72 -12.14 -10.20 1.87
N ARG A 73 -13.08 -10.65 1.04
CA ARG A 73 -13.57 -9.89 -0.12
C ARG A 73 -14.09 -8.48 0.21
N LYS A 74 -14.64 -8.27 1.40
CA LYS A 74 -15.18 -6.96 1.82
C LYS A 74 -14.06 -5.93 1.95
N ILE A 75 -12.97 -6.30 2.63
CA ILE A 75 -11.78 -5.46 2.79
C ILE A 75 -11.11 -5.22 1.43
N GLN A 76 -10.96 -6.28 0.62
CA GLN A 76 -10.38 -6.18 -0.71
C GLN A 76 -11.12 -5.15 -1.58
N ARG A 77 -12.45 -5.12 -1.53
CA ARG A 77 -13.27 -4.12 -2.21
C ARG A 77 -13.07 -2.70 -1.66
N LYS A 78 -12.97 -2.52 -0.35
CA LYS A 78 -12.69 -1.20 0.26
C LYS A 78 -11.33 -0.65 -0.17
N ILE A 79 -10.31 -1.50 -0.18
CA ILE A 79 -8.96 -1.15 -0.67
C ILE A 79 -9.01 -0.75 -2.13
N ALA A 80 -9.65 -1.57 -2.99
CA ALA A 80 -9.77 -1.27 -4.41
C ALA A 80 -10.51 0.04 -4.68
N ALA A 81 -11.57 0.34 -3.91
CA ALA A 81 -12.31 1.60 -4.03
C ALA A 81 -11.44 2.82 -3.68
N ALA A 82 -10.68 2.74 -2.58
CA ALA A 82 -9.76 3.81 -2.18
C ALA A 82 -8.63 3.98 -3.21
N GLN A 83 -8.07 2.88 -3.71
CA GLN A 83 -7.02 2.91 -4.73
C GLN A 83 -7.52 3.50 -6.05
N LYS A 84 -8.76 3.20 -6.46
CA LYS A 84 -9.37 3.79 -7.66
C LYS A 84 -9.42 5.32 -7.55
N ILE A 85 -9.80 5.87 -6.39
CA ILE A 85 -9.88 7.33 -6.18
C ILE A 85 -8.50 7.99 -6.39
N ILE A 86 -7.45 7.36 -5.86
CA ILE A 86 -6.06 7.81 -6.05
C ILE A 86 -5.66 7.73 -7.54
N ALA A 87 -5.95 6.61 -8.18
CA ALA A 87 -5.58 6.37 -9.56
C ALA A 87 -6.29 7.34 -10.52
N ILE A 88 -7.56 7.68 -10.28
CA ILE A 88 -8.28 8.73 -11.03
C ILE A 88 -7.53 10.06 -10.96
N GLY A 89 -7.14 10.49 -9.76
CA GLY A 89 -6.37 11.73 -9.57
C GLY A 89 -5.01 11.72 -10.25
N THR A 90 -4.39 10.53 -10.35
CA THR A 90 -3.10 10.32 -11.01
C THR A 90 -3.17 10.55 -12.51
N ILE A 91 -4.24 10.09 -13.16
CA ILE A 91 -4.43 10.18 -14.62
C ILE A 91 -5.24 11.42 -15.06
N CYS A 92 -5.61 12.30 -14.13
CA CYS A 92 -6.54 13.43 -14.39
C CYS A 92 -7.92 12.98 -14.91
N GLY A 93 -8.35 11.76 -14.55
CA GLY A 93 -9.54 11.13 -15.11
C GLY A 93 -10.84 11.65 -14.53
N TYR A 94 -11.94 11.40 -15.23
CA TYR A 94 -13.28 11.58 -14.68
C TYR A 94 -13.72 10.34 -13.88
N ARG A 95 -14.60 10.53 -12.89
CA ARG A 95 -15.09 9.44 -12.02
C ARG A 95 -15.85 8.33 -12.77
N ILE A 96 -16.34 8.59 -13.98
CA ILE A 96 -17.12 7.67 -14.81
C ILE A 96 -16.25 6.52 -15.36
N ILE A 97 -14.93 6.71 -15.45
CA ILE A 97 -14.03 5.69 -15.99
C ILE A 97 -14.10 4.42 -15.11
N GLY A 98 -14.22 3.26 -15.76
CA GLY A 98 -14.25 1.95 -15.12
C GLY A 98 -13.02 1.68 -14.25
N ALA A 99 -13.14 0.87 -13.20
CA ALA A 99 -12.05 0.63 -12.25
C ALA A 99 -10.79 0.04 -12.93
N ASP A 100 -10.97 -0.98 -13.76
CA ASP A 100 -9.85 -1.66 -14.44
C ASP A 100 -9.13 -0.72 -15.41
N ALA A 101 -9.89 0.06 -16.19
CA ALA A 101 -9.34 1.05 -17.11
C ALA A 101 -8.53 2.14 -16.38
N VAL A 102 -9.04 2.66 -15.25
CA VAL A 102 -8.31 3.64 -14.43
C VAL A 102 -6.98 3.05 -13.95
N MET A 103 -7.01 1.83 -13.40
CA MET A 103 -5.82 1.19 -12.84
C MET A 103 -4.76 0.89 -13.92
N LEU A 104 -5.22 0.46 -15.10
CA LEU A 104 -4.37 0.23 -16.26
C LEU A 104 -3.69 1.51 -16.72
N MET A 105 -4.45 2.59 -16.91
CA MET A 105 -3.93 3.90 -17.35
C MET A 105 -2.99 4.53 -16.31
N ALA A 106 -3.25 4.27 -15.02
CA ALA A 106 -2.36 4.73 -13.94
C ALA A 106 -1.09 3.89 -13.80
N CYS A 107 -0.99 2.76 -14.51
CA CYS A 107 0.07 1.75 -14.38
C CYS A 107 0.26 1.30 -12.92
N ARG A 108 -0.83 1.04 -12.19
CA ARG A 108 -0.80 0.66 -10.78
C ARG A 108 -1.25 -0.78 -10.55
N PRO A 109 -0.46 -1.62 -9.85
CA PRO A 109 -0.94 -2.92 -9.43
C PRO A 109 -1.98 -2.77 -8.32
N PRO A 110 -2.97 -3.67 -8.22
CA PRO A 110 -3.84 -3.71 -7.05
C PRO A 110 -3.03 -3.80 -5.75
N ILE A 111 -3.32 -2.95 -4.76
CA ILE A 111 -2.66 -2.96 -3.44
C ILE A 111 -2.57 -4.37 -2.83
N PRO A 112 -3.59 -5.23 -2.91
CA PRO A 112 -3.50 -6.60 -2.38
C PRO A 112 -2.41 -7.45 -3.05
N ALA A 113 -2.24 -7.31 -4.36
CA ALA A 113 -1.18 -7.97 -5.10
C ALA A 113 0.19 -7.40 -4.72
N ALA A 114 0.30 -6.07 -4.61
CA ALA A 114 1.53 -5.42 -4.16
C ALA A 114 1.89 -5.80 -2.71
N ALA A 115 0.91 -5.98 -1.84
CA ALA A 115 1.10 -6.41 -0.46
C ALA A 115 1.56 -7.86 -0.37
N ALA A 116 1.01 -8.75 -1.21
CA ALA A 116 1.48 -10.12 -1.33
C ALA A 116 2.93 -10.19 -1.79
N ALA A 117 3.31 -9.41 -2.81
CA ALA A 117 4.70 -9.31 -3.28
C ALA A 117 5.65 -8.75 -2.20
N ARG A 118 5.24 -7.73 -1.43
CA ARG A 118 6.04 -7.24 -0.30
C ARG A 118 6.17 -8.27 0.82
N SER A 119 5.13 -9.06 1.06
CA SER A 119 5.14 -10.15 2.05
C SER A 119 6.10 -11.26 1.64
N SER A 120 6.13 -11.65 0.36
CA SER A 120 7.07 -12.67 -0.14
C SER A 120 8.51 -12.21 -0.02
N VAL A 121 8.83 -11.00 -0.47
CA VAL A 121 10.17 -10.41 -0.34
C VAL A 121 10.58 -10.34 1.14
N TYR A 122 9.68 -9.91 2.03
CA TYR A 122 9.97 -9.88 3.47
C TYR A 122 10.30 -11.26 4.03
N ARG A 123 9.54 -12.31 3.65
CA ARG A 123 9.82 -13.69 4.06
C ARG A 123 11.18 -14.15 3.55
N GLU A 124 11.47 -13.94 2.26
CA GLU A 124 12.77 -14.28 1.67
C GLU A 124 13.94 -13.57 2.37
N THR A 125 13.81 -12.28 2.68
CA THR A 125 14.85 -11.53 3.41
C THR A 125 15.00 -11.95 4.87
N LYS A 126 13.94 -12.48 5.49
CA LYS A 126 13.96 -12.99 6.86
C LYS A 126 14.52 -14.41 6.93
N GLU A 127 14.26 -15.20 5.89
CA GLU A 127 14.75 -16.59 5.73
C GLU A 127 16.19 -16.63 5.21
N ARG A 128 16.65 -15.59 4.51
CA ARG A 128 18.07 -15.30 4.36
C ARG A 128 18.67 -15.21 5.76
N PRO A 129 19.58 -16.12 6.13
CA PRO A 129 20.05 -16.17 7.49
C PRO A 129 20.77 -14.85 7.77
N THR A 130 20.54 -14.30 8.96
CA THR A 130 21.46 -13.43 9.71
C THR A 130 22.88 -14.03 9.89
N GLY A 131 23.17 -15.11 9.15
CA GLY A 131 24.43 -15.83 9.03
C GLY A 131 25.47 -15.09 8.21
N GLU A 132 25.13 -14.16 7.30
CA GLU A 132 26.18 -13.32 6.69
C GLU A 132 26.82 -12.40 7.75
N GLU A 133 26.03 -11.86 8.68
CA GLU A 133 26.56 -11.09 9.81
C GLU A 133 27.31 -11.97 10.82
N ASN A 134 26.86 -13.19 11.10
CA ASN A 134 27.61 -14.12 11.97
C ASN A 134 28.88 -14.66 11.30
N VAL A 135 28.89 -14.95 10.00
CA VAL A 135 30.08 -15.39 9.24
C VAL A 135 31.11 -14.27 9.16
N ILE A 136 30.70 -13.02 8.95
CA ILE A 136 31.60 -11.86 8.98
C ILE A 136 32.12 -11.62 10.42
N ARG A 137 31.27 -11.79 11.44
CA ARG A 137 31.65 -11.60 12.86
C ARG A 137 32.53 -12.72 13.42
N GLU A 138 32.37 -13.96 12.95
CA GLU A 138 33.24 -15.10 13.26
C GLU A 138 34.57 -15.00 12.52
N SER A 139 34.57 -14.58 11.25
CA SER A 139 35.80 -14.31 10.48
C SER A 139 36.64 -13.18 11.10
N ARG A 140 36.00 -12.21 11.77
CA ARG A 140 36.67 -11.12 12.49
C ARG A 140 37.15 -11.49 13.90
N LYS A 141 36.70 -12.62 14.45
CA LYS A 141 37.16 -13.18 15.74
C LYS A 141 38.29 -14.21 15.55
N ALA A 142 38.41 -14.77 14.36
CA ALA A 142 39.45 -15.72 13.98
C ALA A 142 40.76 -15.05 13.47
N MET A 143 40.79 -13.71 13.45
CA MET A 143 41.94 -12.87 13.13
C MET A 143 42.28 -12.03 14.35
#